data_AF-A0AB37HFI3-F1
#
_entry.id   AF-A0AB37HFI3-F1
#
_cell.length_a   1.000
_cell.length_b   1.000
_cell.length_c   1.000
_cell.angle_alpha   90.00
_cell.angle_beta   90.00
_cell.angle_gamma   90.00
#
_symmetry.space_group_name_H-M   'P 1'
#
loop_
_entity.id
_entity.type
_entity.pdbx_description
1 polymer ?
#
loop_
_entity_poly.entity_id
_entity_poly.type
_entity_poly.pdbx_seq_one_letter_code
_entity_poly.pdbx_strand_id
1 'polypeptide(L)'
;MQHQFSLLAPNQEMAFVMAQENFMRREPVVDIWVVKRSDIRKLQPEERASISRLDNKDYRLTKGYGYLKKKWRQYEQQVLDEKEIMSWGGVQRGTTDRK
;
A
#
# COMPACT_ATOMS: atom_id res chain seq x y z
N MET A 1 14.72 6.52 -17.81
CA MET A 1 16.07 6.17 -17.32
C MET A 1 16.76 5.35 -18.38
N GLN A 2 17.93 5.81 -18.81
CA GLN A 2 18.69 5.25 -19.91
C GLN A 2 19.81 4.37 -19.33
N HIS A 3 19.99 3.18 -19.90
CA HIS A 3 21.15 2.34 -19.59
C HIS A 3 22.42 3.14 -19.85
N GLN A 4 23.23 3.36 -18.81
CA GLN A 4 24.40 4.25 -18.89
C GLN A 4 25.60 3.56 -19.54
N PHE A 5 25.98 2.37 -19.07
CA PHE A 5 27.23 1.73 -19.50
C PHE A 5 27.12 0.20 -19.57
N SER A 6 27.79 -0.39 -20.55
CA SER A 6 28.05 -1.84 -20.63
C SER A 6 29.42 -2.06 -21.21
N LEU A 7 30.14 -3.06 -20.71
CA LEU A 7 31.43 -3.49 -21.22
C LEU A 7 31.44 -4.98 -21.51
N LEU A 8 32.38 -5.42 -22.34
CA LEU A 8 32.68 -6.84 -22.56
C LEU A 8 33.91 -7.20 -21.74
N ALA A 9 33.81 -8.26 -20.94
CA ALA A 9 34.93 -8.78 -20.16
C ALA A 9 34.88 -10.31 -20.11
N PRO A 10 36.03 -10.99 -19.99
CA PRO A 10 36.11 -12.45 -19.97
C PRO A 10 35.56 -13.05 -18.66
N ASN A 11 35.63 -12.32 -17.54
CA ASN A 11 35.13 -12.75 -16.24
C ASN A 11 34.70 -11.53 -15.39
N GLN A 12 34.13 -11.79 -14.21
CA GLN A 12 33.60 -10.74 -13.33
C GLN A 12 34.69 -9.83 -12.75
N GLU A 13 35.85 -10.37 -12.42
CA GLU A 13 36.99 -9.62 -11.87
C GLU A 13 37.52 -8.60 -12.89
N MET A 14 37.72 -9.04 -14.13
CA MET A 14 38.17 -8.16 -15.21
C MET A 14 37.11 -7.11 -15.54
N ALA A 15 35.82 -7.46 -15.44
CA ALA A 15 34.74 -6.49 -15.62
C ALA A 15 34.77 -5.40 -14.56
N PHE A 16 35.13 -5.72 -13.32
CA PHE A 16 35.26 -4.76 -12.23
C PHE A 16 36.37 -3.73 -12.51
N VAL A 17 37.57 -4.21 -12.85
CA VAL A 17 38.72 -3.36 -13.18
C VAL A 17 38.42 -2.49 -14.40
N MET A 18 37.87 -3.09 -15.47
CA MET A 18 37.49 -2.34 -16.67
C MET A 18 36.39 -1.31 -16.41
N ALA A 19 35.45 -1.58 -15.50
CA ALA A 19 34.40 -0.64 -15.16
C ALA A 19 34.96 0.57 -14.42
N GLN A 20 35.89 0.34 -13.49
CA GLN A 20 36.59 1.40 -12.78
C GLN A 20 37.37 2.30 -13.74
N GLU A 21 38.23 1.71 -14.59
CA GLU A 21 39.09 2.49 -15.50
C GLU A 21 38.31 3.25 -16.58
N ASN A 22 37.28 2.63 -17.17
CA ASN A 22 36.58 3.22 -18.31
C ASN A 22 35.50 4.24 -17.91
N PHE A 23 34.80 4.00 -16.79
CA PHE A 23 33.61 4.78 -16.44
C PHE A 23 33.81 5.69 -15.23
N MET A 24 34.77 5.39 -14.36
CA MET A 24 34.98 6.15 -13.13
C MET A 24 36.17 7.10 -13.28
N ARG A 25 35.90 8.27 -13.87
CA ARG A 25 36.93 9.29 -14.05
C ARG A 25 37.02 10.18 -12.83
N ARG A 26 38.15 10.08 -12.10
CA ARG A 26 38.67 11.02 -11.08
C ARG A 26 37.78 11.33 -9.87
N GLU A 27 36.54 10.87 -9.83
CA GLU A 27 35.70 10.93 -8.64
C GLU A 27 35.89 9.66 -7.77
N PRO A 28 35.93 9.80 -6.44
CA PRO A 28 36.00 8.66 -5.54
C PRO A 28 34.72 7.83 -5.68
N VAL A 29 34.89 6.57 -6.10
CA VAL A 29 33.80 5.62 -6.25
C VAL A 29 33.52 4.95 -4.92
N VAL A 30 32.25 4.94 -4.52
CA VAL A 30 31.84 4.34 -3.24
C VAL A 30 31.53 2.85 -3.40
N ASP A 31 30.86 2.44 -4.48
CA ASP A 31 30.49 1.04 -4.76
C ASP A 31 30.41 0.74 -6.26
N ILE A 32 30.89 -0.44 -6.69
CA ILE A 32 30.78 -0.95 -8.07
C ILE A 32 30.13 -2.32 -8.05
N TRP A 33 29.04 -2.49 -8.81
CA TRP A 33 28.36 -3.78 -8.96
C TRP A 33 28.49 -4.27 -10.40
N VAL A 34 28.88 -5.53 -10.54
CA VAL A 34 29.03 -6.21 -11.83
C VAL A 34 27.98 -7.32 -11.92
N VAL A 35 27.13 -7.26 -12.94
CA VAL A 35 26.11 -8.28 -13.19
C VAL A 35 26.24 -8.76 -14.64
N LYS A 36 26.21 -10.07 -14.86
CA LYS A 36 26.20 -10.62 -16.22
C LYS A 36 24.87 -10.28 -16.89
N ARG A 37 24.92 -9.92 -18.17
CA ARG A 37 23.70 -9.60 -18.94
C ARG A 37 22.68 -10.74 -18.94
N SER A 38 23.14 -11.99 -18.94
CA SER A 38 22.29 -13.19 -18.86
C SER A 38 21.42 -13.24 -17.61
N ASP A 39 21.88 -12.63 -16.52
CA ASP A 39 21.23 -12.72 -15.22
C ASP A 39 20.22 -11.57 -15.04
N ILE A 40 20.15 -10.64 -16.00
CA ILE A 40 19.22 -9.52 -16.00
C ILE A 40 17.99 -9.91 -16.85
N ARG A 41 16.88 -10.22 -16.17
CA ARG A 41 15.58 -10.36 -16.85
C ARG A 41 14.97 -8.99 -17.13
N LYS A 42 14.74 -8.68 -18.40
CA LYS A 42 13.96 -7.50 -18.82
C LYS A 42 12.50 -7.90 -18.95
N LEU A 43 11.61 -6.98 -18.59
CA LEU A 43 10.18 -7.15 -18.78
C LEU A 43 9.85 -7.06 -20.27
N GLN A 44 9.14 -8.07 -20.79
CA GLN A 44 8.63 -8.00 -22.15
C GLN A 44 7.44 -7.04 -22.23
N PRO A 45 7.16 -6.43 -23.41
CA PRO A 45 6.02 -5.53 -23.58
C PRO A 45 4.69 -6.14 -23.13
N GLU A 46 4.49 -7.43 -23.36
CA GLU A 46 3.27 -8.18 -23.05
C GLU A 46 3.09 -8.37 -21.54
N GLU A 47 4.20 -8.48 -20.81
CA GLU A 47 4.21 -8.67 -19.35
C GLU A 47 3.95 -7.36 -18.59
N ARG A 48 4.00 -6.19 -19.26
CA ARG A 48 3.77 -4.88 -18.61
C ARG A 48 2.42 -4.79 -17.90
N ALA A 49 1.39 -5.45 -18.42
CA ALA A 49 0.07 -5.46 -17.82
C ALA A 49 0.05 -6.09 -16.42
N SER A 50 0.95 -7.05 -16.16
CA SER A 50 1.05 -7.77 -14.87
C SER A 50 1.56 -6.90 -13.73
N ILE A 51 2.27 -5.80 -14.03
CA ILE A 51 2.86 -4.88 -13.05
C ILE A 51 2.00 -3.61 -12.89
N SER A 52 0.76 -3.64 -13.39
CA SER A 52 -0.16 -2.52 -13.19
C SER A 52 -0.32 -2.23 -11.70
N ARG A 53 -0.24 -0.94 -11.34
CA ARG A 53 -0.36 -0.51 -9.96
C ARG A 53 -1.78 -0.82 -9.49
N LEU A 54 -1.91 -1.73 -8.53
CA LEU A 54 -3.18 -1.99 -7.87
C LEU A 54 -3.68 -0.73 -7.13
N ASP A 55 -4.83 -0.23 -7.57
CA ASP A 55 -5.48 0.99 -7.04
C ASP A 55 -6.45 0.70 -5.88
N ASN A 56 -6.42 -0.51 -5.32
CA ASN A 56 -7.35 -0.94 -4.27
C ASN A 56 -6.92 -0.54 -2.84
N LYS A 57 -6.24 0.60 -2.70
CA LYS A 57 -5.57 1.02 -1.45
C LYS A 57 -6.20 2.22 -0.77
N ASP A 58 -7.47 2.50 -1.08
CA ASP A 58 -8.22 3.63 -0.49
C ASP A 58 -8.30 3.56 1.03
N TYR A 59 -8.23 2.36 1.62
CA TYR A 59 -8.16 2.14 3.07
C TYR A 59 -6.96 2.82 3.75
N ARG A 60 -5.94 3.22 3.00
CA ARG A 60 -4.75 3.94 3.53
C ARG A 60 -4.97 5.44 3.67
N LEU A 61 -5.96 5.98 2.98
CA LEU A 61 -6.23 7.42 2.94
C LEU A 61 -7.49 7.74 3.75
N THR A 62 -7.51 8.91 4.39
CA THR A 62 -8.68 9.38 5.14
C THR A 62 -9.94 9.46 4.28
N LYS A 63 -9.78 9.74 2.97
CA LYS A 63 -10.86 9.73 1.97
C LYS A 63 -11.57 8.38 1.86
N GLY A 64 -10.87 7.26 2.05
CA GLY A 64 -11.45 5.91 1.95
C GLY A 64 -12.46 5.58 3.05
N TYR A 65 -12.49 6.37 4.12
CA TYR A 65 -13.37 6.17 5.27
C TYR A 65 -14.64 7.04 5.23
N GLY A 66 -14.90 7.79 4.15
CA GLY A 66 -16.06 8.67 4.04
C GLY A 66 -17.42 7.98 4.25
N TYR A 67 -17.51 6.68 3.97
CA TYR A 67 -18.73 5.89 4.18
C TYR A 67 -19.06 5.65 5.66
N LEU A 68 -18.09 5.76 6.57
CA LEU A 68 -18.32 5.54 8.00
C LEU A 68 -19.34 6.53 8.55
N LYS A 69 -19.28 7.80 8.16
CA LYS A 69 -20.25 8.83 8.57
C LYS A 69 -21.70 8.44 8.23
N LYS A 70 -21.90 7.80 7.07
CA LYS A 70 -23.22 7.30 6.66
C LYS A 70 -23.67 6.11 7.52
N LYS A 71 -22.76 5.18 7.84
CA LYS A 71 -23.06 4.06 8.75
C LYS A 71 -23.41 4.51 10.17
N TRP A 72 -22.65 5.46 10.73
CA TRP A 72 -22.93 6.02 12.05
C TRP A 72 -24.32 6.66 12.13
N ARG A 73 -24.71 7.43 11.11
CA ARG A 73 -26.06 8.01 11.03
C ARG A 73 -27.17 6.98 10.99
N GLN A 74 -26.95 5.82 10.35
CA GLN A 74 -27.91 4.73 10.32
C GLN A 74 -28.09 4.09 11.69
N TYR A 75 -27.00 3.88 12.43
CA TYR A 75 -27.05 3.34 13.80
C TYR A 75 -27.68 4.33 14.77
N GLU A 76 -27.36 5.63 14.70
CA GLU A 76 -28.00 6.66 15.52
C GLU A 76 -29.52 6.73 15.28
N GLN A 77 -29.96 6.54 14.03
CA GLN A 77 -31.40 6.47 13.72
C GLN A 77 -32.08 5.22 14.28
N GLN A 78 -31.37 4.09 14.39
CA GLN A 78 -31.91 2.85 14.96
C GLN A 78 -32.04 2.90 16.49
N VAL A 79 -31.10 3.56 17.17
CA VAL A 79 -31.16 3.80 18.64
C VAL A 79 -32.29 4.78 19.02
N LEU A 80 -32.80 5.53 18.05
CA LEU A 80 -33.93 6.46 18.23
C LEU A 80 -35.24 5.90 17.66
N ASP A 81 -35.31 4.62 17.28
CA ASP A 81 -36.55 4.02 16.78
C ASP A 81 -37.58 3.96 17.90
N GLU A 82 -38.80 4.42 17.64
CA GLU A 82 -39.86 4.68 18.63
C GLU A 82 -40.18 3.45 19.48
N LYS A 83 -39.91 2.24 18.96
CA LYS A 83 -40.04 0.97 19.67
C LYS A 83 -39.11 0.85 20.88
N GLU A 84 -37.88 1.36 20.80
CA GLU A 84 -36.93 1.30 21.91
C GLU A 84 -37.32 2.31 22.99
N ILE A 85 -37.69 3.55 22.61
CA ILE A 85 -38.18 4.61 23.52
C ILE A 85 -39.45 4.16 24.26
N MET A 86 -40.39 3.49 23.57
CA MET A 86 -41.62 2.97 24.17
C MET A 86 -41.40 1.82 25.16
N SER A 87 -40.25 1.13 25.11
CA SER A 87 -39.92 0.07 26.08
C SER A 87 -39.48 0.62 27.45
N TRP A 88 -39.14 1.91 27.55
CA TRP A 88 -38.65 2.54 28.79
C TRP A 88 -39.78 3.19 29.61
N GLY A 89 -40.94 3.47 29.00
CA GLY A 89 -42.08 4.13 29.64
C GLY A 89 -43.01 3.23 30.47
N GLY A 90 -42.73 1.94 30.57
CA GLY A 90 -43.64 0.93 31.13
C GLY A 90 -43.60 0.69 32.65
N VAL A 91 -42.80 1.44 33.43
CA VAL A 91 -42.67 1.19 34.87
C VAL A 91 -43.11 2.41 35.68
N GLN A 92 -44.36 2.42 36.15
CA GLN A 92 -44.76 2.85 37.51
C GLN A 92 -46.28 2.81 37.73
N ARG A 93 -46.76 1.86 38.54
CA ARG A 93 -47.35 2.11 39.87
C ARG A 93 -47.94 0.80 40.43
N GLY A 94 -47.15 0.11 41.26
CA GLY A 94 -47.69 -0.89 42.18
C GLY A 94 -48.50 -0.18 43.25
N THR A 95 -49.81 -0.34 43.22
CA THR A 95 -50.75 0.01 44.29
C THR A 95 -50.33 -0.67 45.59
N THR A 96 -49.97 0.13 46.61
CA THR A 96 -49.75 -0.35 47.96
C THR A 96 -51.10 -0.67 48.59
N ASP A 97 -51.37 -1.96 48.77
CA ASP A 97 -52.49 -2.51 49.51
C ASP A 97 -52.23 -2.35 51.02
N ARG A 98 -53.13 -1.70 51.77
CA ARG A 98 -53.18 -1.77 53.25
C ARG A 98 -54.61 -1.61 53.76
N LYS A 99 -55.12 -2.75 54.26
CA LYS A 99 -56.10 -3.01 55.34
C LYS A 99 -57.46 -2.32 55.29
#